data_AF-F2BVU5-F1
#
_entry.id   AF-F2BVU5-F1
#
_cell.length_a   1.000
_cell.length_b   1.000
_cell.length_c   1.000
_cell.angle_alpha   90.00
_cell.angle_beta   90.00
_cell.angle_gamma   90.00
#
_symmetry.space_group_name_H-M   'P 1'
#
loop_
_entity.id
_entity.type
_entity.pdbx_description
1 polymer ?
#
loop_
_entity_poly.entity_id
_entity_poly.type
_entity_poly.pdbx_seq_one_letter_code
_entity_poly.pdbx_strand_id
1 'polypeptide(L)'
;MNFHNRYGGIKLPIIRTITIGTKSKGRKKKEPVFKRKPKANGKHLVVVESPAKAKTIEKILGKDYKVLASMGHLRDLPQRTLGVDIENGFTPEYVNSTERENVIKELRKEANRSKDVYLATDPDREGEAISWHLSNLLDVNIKDNVRIAFHEITPTAIKEAIKHPKPLDMNRVDAQQARRVLDRLVGYKISPWLWKQVYRGLSAGRVQSVATRLICEREEEIKAFKAEEYWYVNGVYSTKNNEKFTAKVIRKDGKDIVFKNGEEAQNAVNEILNKPAIAESVTKSKKQRKPKAPYTTSTMQQDAVNKLGFGSKKTMMLAQILYEGVEIPGHGHVGLITYMRTDSTRISDEMITSVREYINNVYGEEYLPKKHNVYSKSKEAQDAHEAIRPTNLKFAPEILTKVLTRDQLRLYTLIWNRFIASQMTPQIQQNTVVLLKTENYTLKANGMYVLFDGFTILQSAKEKRKMPKN
;
A
#
# COMPACT_ATOMS: atom_id res chain seq x y z
N MET A 1 -49.39 -28.99 7.37
CA MET A 1 -50.67 -28.35 7.70
C MET A 1 -51.38 -28.02 6.40
N ASN A 2 -52.52 -28.66 6.15
CA ASN A 2 -53.43 -28.35 5.04
C ASN A 2 -54.32 -27.14 5.39
N PHE A 3 -55.10 -26.71 4.39
CA PHE A 3 -56.20 -25.73 4.40
C PHE A 3 -55.72 -24.28 4.13
N HIS A 4 -56.25 -23.47 3.22
CA HIS A 4 -57.42 -23.55 2.32
C HIS A 4 -57.29 -22.42 1.27
N ASN A 5 -57.63 -22.68 0.01
CA ASN A 5 -57.70 -21.64 -1.04
C ASN A 5 -59.15 -21.50 -1.49
N ARG A 6 -59.76 -20.35 -1.22
CA ARG A 6 -60.95 -19.83 -1.90
C ARG A 6 -60.78 -18.33 -1.98
N TYR A 7 -60.69 -17.79 -3.18
CA TYR A 7 -61.54 -16.71 -3.68
C TYR A 7 -61.26 -16.58 -5.19
N GLY A 8 -62.31 -16.81 -5.98
CA GLY A 8 -62.32 -16.51 -7.40
C GLY A 8 -62.37 -15.00 -7.62
N GLY A 9 -61.58 -14.53 -8.57
CA GLY A 9 -61.56 -13.15 -9.05
C GLY A 9 -61.02 -13.13 -10.46
N ILE A 10 -61.84 -12.65 -11.39
CA ILE A 10 -61.67 -12.58 -12.84
C ILE A 10 -60.28 -12.05 -13.22
N LYS A 11 -59.51 -12.83 -14.00
CA LYS A 11 -58.26 -12.37 -14.63
C LYS A 11 -58.60 -11.53 -15.87
N LEU A 12 -58.56 -10.20 -15.72
CA LEU A 12 -58.42 -9.30 -16.88
C LEU A 12 -56.92 -9.04 -17.11
N PRO A 13 -56.39 -9.24 -18.34
CA PRO A 13 -55.02 -8.85 -18.65
C PRO A 13 -54.93 -7.33 -18.69
N ILE A 14 -54.39 -6.72 -17.63
CA ILE A 14 -54.01 -5.31 -17.66
C ILE A 14 -52.74 -5.19 -18.49
N ILE A 15 -52.88 -4.95 -19.79
CA ILE A 15 -51.79 -4.47 -20.62
C ILE A 15 -51.51 -3.02 -20.18
N ARG A 16 -50.48 -2.82 -19.34
CA ARG A 16 -49.94 -1.48 -19.10
C ARG A 16 -48.99 -1.14 -20.24
N THR A 17 -49.49 -0.43 -21.24
CA THR A 17 -48.64 0.27 -22.22
C THR A 17 -47.84 1.33 -21.46
N ILE A 18 -46.53 1.13 -21.33
CA ILE A 18 -45.61 2.16 -20.82
C ILE A 18 -45.34 3.12 -21.97
N THR A 19 -46.12 4.20 -22.06
CA THR A 19 -45.76 5.33 -22.92
C THR A 19 -44.58 6.03 -22.27
N ILE A 20 -43.37 5.83 -22.81
CA ILE A 20 -42.19 6.61 -22.44
C ILE A 20 -42.39 8.01 -23.02
N GLY A 21 -43.10 8.86 -22.29
CA GLY A 21 -43.14 10.28 -22.59
C GLY A 21 -41.73 10.84 -22.43
N THR A 22 -41.11 11.24 -23.54
CA THR A 22 -39.91 12.07 -23.54
C THR A 22 -40.27 13.42 -22.90
N LYS A 23 -40.15 13.51 -21.57
CA LYS A 23 -40.13 14.81 -20.90
C LYS A 23 -38.96 15.59 -21.47
N SER A 24 -39.27 16.65 -22.23
CA SER A 24 -38.28 17.63 -22.63
C SER A 24 -37.54 18.09 -21.37
N LYS A 25 -36.21 17.92 -21.36
CA LYS A 25 -35.37 18.43 -20.27
C LYS A 25 -35.52 19.95 -20.27
N GLY A 26 -36.24 20.50 -19.29
CA GLY A 26 -36.21 21.92 -19.01
C GLY A 26 -34.76 22.39 -18.95
N ARG A 27 -34.42 23.44 -19.70
CA ARG A 27 -33.08 24.06 -19.73
C ARG A 27 -32.68 24.40 -18.28
N LYS A 28 -31.80 23.60 -17.68
CA LYS A 28 -31.07 24.01 -16.47
C LYS A 28 -30.32 25.30 -16.83
N LYS A 29 -30.61 26.41 -16.12
CA LYS A 29 -29.76 27.62 -16.15
C LYS A 29 -28.33 27.17 -15.86
N LYS A 30 -27.44 27.20 -16.86
CA LYS A 30 -26.00 26.99 -16.62
C LYS A 30 -25.54 28.13 -15.72
N GLU A 31 -24.95 27.81 -14.56
CA GLU A 31 -24.27 28.82 -13.75
C GLU A 31 -23.28 29.60 -14.62
N PRO A 32 -23.13 30.93 -14.41
CA PRO A 32 -22.14 31.70 -15.15
C PRO A 32 -20.75 31.10 -14.92
N VAL A 33 -20.08 30.78 -16.03
CA VAL A 33 -18.72 30.24 -16.01
C VAL A 33 -17.79 31.32 -15.47
N PHE A 34 -17.05 31.01 -14.40
CA PHE A 34 -16.04 31.90 -13.86
C PHE A 34 -15.00 32.19 -14.94
N LYS A 35 -14.70 33.48 -15.16
CA LYS A 35 -13.62 33.92 -16.04
C LYS A 35 -12.55 34.61 -15.20
N ARG A 36 -11.32 34.12 -15.28
CA ARG A 36 -10.19 34.64 -14.51
C ARG A 36 -9.75 35.99 -15.07
N LYS A 37 -9.46 36.93 -14.17
CA LYS A 37 -8.86 38.23 -14.45
C LYS A 37 -7.53 38.32 -13.70
N PRO A 38 -6.41 37.87 -14.31
CA PRO A 38 -5.13 37.78 -13.62
C PRO A 38 -4.58 39.18 -13.29
N LYS A 39 -3.93 39.30 -12.12
CA LYS A 39 -3.23 40.51 -11.72
C LYS A 39 -1.75 40.39 -12.08
N ALA A 40 -1.27 41.18 -13.04
CA ALA A 40 0.10 41.09 -13.56
C ALA A 40 1.19 41.19 -12.49
N ASN A 41 0.98 42.04 -11.46
CA ASN A 41 1.91 42.23 -10.34
C ASN A 41 1.53 41.38 -9.10
N GLY A 42 0.72 40.33 -9.29
CA GLY A 42 0.30 39.41 -8.24
C GLY A 42 1.34 38.32 -7.96
N LYS A 43 1.22 37.69 -6.79
CA LYS A 43 1.99 36.46 -6.46
C LYS A 43 1.61 35.31 -7.39
N HIS A 44 2.41 34.26 -7.42
CA HIS A 44 2.02 32.99 -8.06
C HIS A 44 1.14 32.18 -7.11
N LEU A 45 -0.05 31.76 -7.55
CA LEU A 45 -0.91 30.85 -6.79
C LEU A 45 -0.48 29.41 -7.06
N VAL A 46 -0.27 28.61 -6.01
CA VAL A 46 -0.06 27.16 -6.10
C VAL A 46 -1.21 26.48 -5.38
N VAL A 47 -1.91 25.57 -6.06
CA VAL A 47 -3.04 24.83 -5.47
C VAL A 47 -2.64 23.37 -5.26
N VAL A 48 -2.82 22.88 -4.04
CA VAL A 48 -2.51 21.50 -3.61
C VAL A 48 -3.75 20.84 -2.98
N GLU A 49 -3.74 19.55 -2.68
CA GLU A 49 -4.92 18.88 -2.11
C GLU A 49 -5.11 19.13 -0.62
N SER A 50 -4.04 19.21 0.17
CA SER A 50 -4.12 19.18 1.63
C SER A 50 -3.47 20.40 2.31
N PRO A 51 -3.98 20.83 3.48
CA PRO A 51 -3.43 21.97 4.21
C PRO A 51 -1.98 21.79 4.68
N ALA A 52 -1.61 20.57 5.09
CA ALA A 52 -0.25 20.28 5.54
C ALA A 52 0.76 20.46 4.39
N LYS A 53 0.43 19.93 3.20
CA LYS A 53 1.19 20.13 1.98
C LYS A 53 1.29 21.62 1.61
N ALA A 54 0.19 22.37 1.73
CA ALA A 54 0.18 23.81 1.45
C ALA A 54 1.17 24.58 2.34
N LYS A 55 1.14 24.34 3.66
CA LYS A 55 2.07 24.97 4.61
C LYS A 55 3.53 24.67 4.30
N THR A 56 3.83 23.40 3.98
CA THR A 56 5.20 22.97 3.67
C THR A 56 5.74 23.65 2.42
N ILE A 57 4.94 23.65 1.35
CA ILE A 57 5.35 24.21 0.07
C ILE A 57 5.44 25.74 0.15
N GLU A 58 4.53 26.42 0.85
CA GLU A 58 4.58 27.87 1.03
C GLU A 58 5.87 28.31 1.75
N LYS A 59 6.30 27.55 2.77
CA LYS A 59 7.55 27.80 3.48
C LYS A 59 8.79 27.59 2.59
N ILE A 60 8.74 26.62 1.68
CA ILE A 60 9.85 26.30 0.76
C ILE A 60 9.96 27.33 -0.39
N LEU A 61 8.82 27.73 -0.95
CA LEU A 61 8.74 28.65 -2.08
C LEU A 61 8.90 30.12 -1.69
N GLY A 62 8.51 30.48 -0.46
CA GLY A 62 8.71 31.82 0.08
C GLY A 62 7.66 32.84 -0.37
N LYS A 63 7.98 34.12 -0.23
CA LYS A 63 7.01 35.23 -0.25
C LYS A 63 6.35 35.49 -1.61
N ASP A 64 6.97 35.08 -2.71
CA ASP A 64 6.46 35.31 -4.08
C ASP A 64 5.33 34.35 -4.46
N TYR A 65 5.12 33.32 -3.64
CA TYR A 65 4.09 32.31 -3.83
C TYR A 65 3.01 32.43 -2.77
N LYS A 66 1.77 32.17 -3.17
CA LYS A 66 0.65 31.91 -2.29
C LYS A 66 0.22 30.47 -2.49
N VAL A 67 0.17 29.68 -1.43
CA VAL A 67 -0.20 28.25 -1.55
C VAL A 67 -1.54 28.00 -0.84
N LEU A 68 -2.49 27.39 -1.55
CA LEU A 68 -3.82 27.06 -1.03
C LEU A 68 -4.14 25.59 -1.22
N ALA A 69 -4.99 25.06 -0.35
CA ALA A 69 -5.45 23.68 -0.41
C ALA A 69 -6.89 23.59 -0.97
N SER A 70 -7.13 22.65 -1.90
CA SER A 70 -8.46 22.32 -2.40
C SER A 70 -9.27 21.45 -1.44
N MET A 71 -8.61 20.91 -0.40
CA MET A 71 -9.16 19.94 0.55
C MET A 71 -9.57 18.60 -0.11
N GLY A 72 -9.02 18.28 -1.28
CA GLY A 72 -9.40 17.14 -2.13
C GLY A 72 -10.26 17.57 -3.33
N HIS A 73 -11.21 16.72 -3.73
CA HIS A 73 -12.10 17.02 -4.87
C HIS A 73 -13.06 18.18 -4.56
N LEU A 74 -13.23 19.07 -5.54
CA LEU A 74 -14.20 20.18 -5.49
C LEU A 74 -15.35 20.00 -6.49
N ARG A 75 -15.23 19.01 -7.38
CA ARG A 75 -16.26 18.62 -8.34
C ARG A 75 -16.41 17.10 -8.31
N ASP A 76 -17.63 16.62 -8.50
CA ASP A 76 -17.93 15.20 -8.66
C ASP A 76 -19.21 15.04 -9.49
N LEU A 77 -19.51 13.81 -9.87
CA LEU A 77 -20.79 13.44 -10.46
C LEU A 77 -21.94 13.68 -9.44
N PRO A 78 -23.14 14.08 -9.90
CA PRO A 78 -24.29 14.30 -9.01
C PRO A 78 -24.57 13.09 -8.12
N GLN A 79 -24.98 13.35 -6.88
CA GLN A 79 -25.25 12.29 -5.89
C GLN A 79 -26.53 11.50 -6.19
N ARG A 80 -27.55 12.16 -6.76
CA ARG A 80 -28.91 11.59 -6.92
C ARG A 80 -29.22 11.06 -8.32
N THR A 81 -28.46 11.46 -9.33
CA THR A 81 -28.66 11.03 -10.72
C THR A 81 -27.44 10.29 -11.23
N LEU A 82 -27.59 9.53 -12.33
CA LEU A 82 -26.48 8.79 -12.93
C LEU A 82 -25.30 9.72 -13.26
N GLY A 83 -25.57 10.91 -13.80
CA GLY A 83 -24.53 11.90 -14.11
C GLY A 83 -23.61 11.50 -15.26
N VAL A 84 -23.95 10.47 -16.02
CA VAL A 84 -23.19 9.99 -17.18
C VAL A 84 -24.15 9.87 -18.35
N ASP A 85 -23.83 10.52 -19.47
CA ASP A 85 -24.56 10.40 -20.72
C ASP A 85 -24.06 9.18 -21.49
N ILE A 86 -24.81 8.08 -21.44
CA ILE A 86 -24.44 6.80 -22.06
C ILE A 86 -24.54 6.88 -23.58
N GLU A 87 -25.51 7.62 -24.11
CA GLU A 87 -25.77 7.70 -25.56
C GLU A 87 -24.70 8.55 -26.27
N ASN A 88 -24.16 9.56 -25.58
CA ASN A 88 -23.15 10.47 -26.13
C ASN A 88 -21.76 10.18 -25.55
N GLY A 89 -21.25 8.97 -25.80
CA GLY A 89 -19.84 8.63 -25.55
C GLY A 89 -19.45 8.61 -24.06
N PHE A 90 -20.38 8.27 -23.16
CA PHE A 90 -20.14 8.20 -21.72
C PHE A 90 -19.73 9.53 -21.06
N THR A 91 -20.18 10.66 -21.61
CA THR A 91 -19.79 11.99 -21.14
C THR A 91 -20.28 12.24 -19.70
N PRO A 92 -19.37 12.51 -18.73
CA PRO A 92 -19.75 12.81 -17.34
C PRO A 92 -20.24 14.26 -17.15
N GLU A 93 -21.33 14.44 -16.40
CA GLU A 93 -21.79 15.74 -15.88
C GLU A 93 -21.15 15.96 -14.50
N TYR A 94 -20.23 16.92 -14.39
CA TYR A 94 -19.63 17.29 -13.10
C TYR A 94 -20.27 18.53 -12.50
N VAL A 95 -20.67 18.40 -11.24
CA VAL A 95 -21.22 19.49 -10.43
C VAL A 95 -20.22 19.92 -9.36
N ASN A 96 -20.30 21.19 -8.96
CA ASN A 96 -19.49 21.71 -7.86
C ASN A 96 -19.99 21.14 -6.53
N SER A 97 -19.07 20.91 -5.59
CA SER A 97 -19.41 20.49 -4.23
C SER A 97 -20.08 21.64 -3.48
N THR A 98 -21.32 21.42 -3.03
CA THR A 98 -22.07 22.38 -2.20
C THR A 98 -21.46 22.52 -0.80
N GLU A 99 -20.89 21.44 -0.26
CA GLU A 99 -20.23 21.44 1.05
C GLU A 99 -18.93 22.27 1.08
N ARG A 100 -18.38 22.60 -0.10
CA ARG A 100 -17.06 23.25 -0.24
C ARG A 100 -17.11 24.55 -1.03
N GLU A 101 -18.27 25.20 -1.08
CA GLU A 101 -18.45 26.48 -1.78
C GLU A 101 -17.48 27.56 -1.30
N ASN A 102 -17.21 27.63 0.00
CA ASN A 102 -16.29 28.62 0.57
C ASN A 102 -14.86 28.44 0.04
N VAL A 103 -14.39 27.20 -0.08
CA VAL A 103 -13.07 26.89 -0.66
C VAL A 103 -13.01 27.31 -2.13
N ILE A 104 -14.07 27.03 -2.91
CA ILE A 104 -14.15 27.43 -4.32
C ILE A 104 -14.11 28.97 -4.46
N LYS A 105 -14.86 29.68 -3.60
CA LYS A 105 -14.87 31.16 -3.59
C LYS A 105 -13.50 31.73 -3.26
N GLU A 106 -12.81 31.17 -2.26
CA GLU A 106 -11.46 31.59 -1.86
C GLU A 106 -10.44 31.35 -2.98
N LEU A 107 -10.43 30.15 -3.57
CA LEU A 107 -9.52 29.82 -4.67
C LEU A 107 -9.72 30.74 -5.88
N ARG A 108 -10.97 31.02 -6.27
CA ARG A 108 -11.29 31.94 -7.37
C ARG A 108 -10.85 33.37 -7.07
N LYS A 109 -11.04 33.83 -5.82
CA LYS A 109 -10.59 35.15 -5.37
C LYS A 109 -9.08 35.30 -5.48
N GLU A 110 -8.33 34.31 -4.98
CA GLU A 110 -6.87 34.35 -5.02
C GLU A 110 -6.34 34.11 -6.44
N ALA A 111 -7.00 33.30 -7.27
CA ALA A 111 -6.64 33.13 -8.69
C ALA A 111 -6.72 34.45 -9.48
N ASN A 112 -7.66 35.35 -9.16
CA ASN A 112 -7.73 36.70 -9.73
C ASN A 112 -6.67 37.67 -9.17
N ARG A 113 -6.20 37.43 -7.94
CA ARG A 113 -5.14 38.24 -7.30
C ARG A 113 -3.73 37.82 -7.72
N SER A 114 -3.61 36.65 -8.34
CA SER A 114 -2.36 36.05 -8.74
C SER A 114 -2.04 36.26 -10.22
N LYS A 115 -0.74 36.35 -10.50
CA LYS A 115 -0.19 36.43 -11.86
C LYS A 115 -0.39 35.11 -12.60
N ASP A 116 0.07 34.02 -11.98
CA ASP A 116 -0.02 32.65 -12.52
C ASP A 116 -0.71 31.72 -11.52
N VAL A 117 -1.25 30.60 -12.03
CA VAL A 117 -1.84 29.52 -11.23
C VAL A 117 -1.15 28.22 -11.59
N TYR A 118 -0.52 27.59 -10.60
CA TYR A 118 0.09 26.29 -10.69
C TYR A 118 -0.73 25.24 -9.94
N LEU A 119 -0.84 24.06 -10.52
CA LEU A 119 -1.59 22.93 -9.98
C LEU A 119 -0.60 21.85 -9.51
N ALA A 120 -0.43 21.78 -8.20
CA ALA A 120 0.60 20.98 -7.52
C ALA A 120 0.02 19.74 -6.82
N THR A 121 -0.91 19.07 -7.50
CA THR A 121 -1.54 17.85 -7.00
C THR A 121 -0.58 16.66 -7.01
N ASP A 122 -0.91 15.60 -6.26
CA ASP A 122 -0.15 14.37 -6.15
C ASP A 122 0.15 13.76 -7.55
N PRO A 123 1.27 13.04 -7.71
CA PRO A 123 1.75 12.57 -9.02
C PRO A 123 1.03 11.30 -9.52
N ASP A 124 -0.22 11.07 -9.12
CA ASP A 124 -1.06 9.94 -9.55
C ASP A 124 -2.23 10.40 -10.46
N ARG A 125 -2.99 9.45 -11.00
CA ARG A 125 -4.16 9.75 -11.85
C ARG A 125 -5.26 10.54 -11.12
N GLU A 126 -5.36 10.39 -9.80
CA GLU A 126 -6.37 11.06 -9.00
C GLU A 126 -6.01 12.55 -8.83
N GLY A 127 -4.74 12.83 -8.52
CA GLY A 127 -4.19 14.17 -8.51
C GLY A 127 -4.31 14.84 -9.87
N GLU A 128 -4.10 14.13 -10.98
CA GLU A 128 -4.27 14.68 -12.32
C GLU A 128 -5.73 15.09 -12.59
N ALA A 129 -6.70 14.26 -12.20
CA ALA A 129 -8.12 14.57 -12.32
C ALA A 129 -8.55 15.76 -11.43
N ILE A 130 -7.98 15.87 -10.21
CA ILE A 130 -8.20 17.04 -9.34
C ILE A 130 -7.66 18.30 -10.03
N SER A 131 -6.45 18.24 -10.59
CA SER A 131 -5.87 19.34 -11.38
C SER A 131 -6.78 19.74 -12.54
N TRP A 132 -7.32 18.77 -13.29
CA TRP A 132 -8.26 19.04 -14.36
C TRP A 132 -9.57 19.69 -13.87
N HIS A 133 -10.12 19.25 -12.74
CA HIS A 133 -11.28 19.92 -12.15
C HIS A 133 -10.97 21.34 -11.69
N LEU A 134 -9.79 21.57 -11.12
CA LEU A 134 -9.32 22.89 -10.69
C LEU A 134 -9.10 23.82 -11.88
N SER A 135 -8.54 23.34 -12.99
CA SER A 135 -8.34 24.17 -14.18
C SER A 135 -9.67 24.71 -14.73
N ASN A 136 -10.71 23.88 -14.73
CA ASN A 136 -12.06 24.30 -15.08
C ASN A 136 -12.68 25.28 -14.05
N LEU A 137 -12.38 25.14 -12.75
CA LEU A 137 -12.93 26.00 -11.71
C LEU A 137 -12.28 27.38 -11.67
N LEU A 138 -11.00 27.45 -12.04
CA LEU A 138 -10.13 28.61 -11.92
C LEU A 138 -9.81 29.27 -13.27
N ASP A 139 -10.39 28.77 -14.36
CA ASP A 139 -10.20 29.26 -15.73
C ASP A 139 -8.71 29.28 -16.11
N VAL A 140 -8.10 28.09 -16.03
CA VAL A 140 -6.70 27.82 -16.39
C VAL A 140 -6.68 26.93 -17.63
N ASN A 141 -5.89 27.33 -18.64
CA ASN A 141 -5.74 26.55 -19.86
C ASN A 141 -4.89 25.29 -19.60
N ILE A 142 -5.46 24.12 -19.87
CA ILE A 142 -4.82 22.83 -19.62
C ILE A 142 -3.62 22.53 -20.51
N LYS A 143 -3.48 23.26 -21.63
CA LYS A 143 -2.36 23.14 -22.58
C LYS A 143 -1.14 23.95 -22.16
N ASP A 144 -1.31 24.88 -21.22
CA ASP A 144 -0.21 25.70 -20.71
C ASP A 144 0.60 24.90 -19.67
N ASN A 145 1.83 25.33 -19.43
CA ASN A 145 2.71 24.73 -18.44
C ASN A 145 2.29 25.14 -17.01
N VAL A 146 1.27 24.47 -16.47
CA VAL A 146 0.65 24.80 -15.18
C VAL A 146 0.72 23.66 -14.16
N ARG A 147 1.01 22.43 -14.58
CA ARG A 147 1.06 21.23 -13.73
C ARG A 147 2.45 21.06 -13.12
N ILE A 148 2.51 20.95 -11.79
CA ILE A 148 3.73 20.68 -11.02
C ILE A 148 3.57 19.36 -10.27
N ALA A 149 4.38 18.35 -10.57
CA ALA A 149 4.36 17.06 -9.89
C ALA A 149 5.71 16.79 -9.20
N PHE A 150 5.67 16.28 -7.97
CA PHE A 150 6.86 15.88 -7.21
C PHE A 150 6.56 14.58 -6.44
N HIS A 151 7.59 13.77 -6.23
CA HIS A 151 7.49 12.47 -5.54
C HIS A 151 7.96 12.53 -4.07
N GLU A 152 8.49 13.68 -3.65
CA GLU A 152 8.88 14.00 -2.28
C GLU A 152 8.76 15.52 -2.06
N ILE A 153 8.51 15.91 -0.81
CA ILE A 153 8.30 17.31 -0.42
C ILE A 153 9.58 17.80 0.26
N THR A 154 10.62 18.00 -0.55
CA THR A 154 11.92 18.54 -0.12
C THR A 154 12.17 19.91 -0.77
N PRO A 155 12.97 20.79 -0.14
CA PRO A 155 13.29 22.09 -0.73
C PRO A 155 13.86 22.00 -2.14
N THR A 156 14.74 21.03 -2.39
CA THR A 156 15.35 20.79 -3.70
C THR A 156 14.32 20.35 -4.73
N ALA A 157 13.53 19.31 -4.42
CA ALA A 157 12.54 18.77 -5.36
C ALA A 157 11.47 19.80 -5.75
N ILE A 158 10.98 20.60 -4.79
CA ILE A 158 9.95 21.61 -5.04
C ILE A 158 10.48 22.78 -5.87
N LYS A 159 11.67 23.30 -5.52
CA LYS A 159 12.30 24.40 -6.26
C LYS A 159 12.66 24.01 -7.68
N GLU A 160 12.96 22.73 -7.92
CA GLU A 160 13.23 22.24 -9.26
C GLU A 160 11.93 22.00 -10.05
N ALA A 161 10.93 21.38 -9.43
CA ALA A 161 9.65 21.11 -10.07
C ALA A 161 8.93 22.39 -10.54
N ILE A 162 9.05 23.50 -9.80
CA ILE A 162 8.41 24.77 -10.16
C ILE A 162 9.07 25.49 -11.35
N LYS A 163 10.32 25.17 -11.68
CA LYS A 163 10.99 25.69 -12.89
C LYS A 163 10.56 24.96 -14.16
N HIS A 164 10.02 23.75 -14.01
CA HIS A 164 9.66 22.88 -15.13
C HIS A 164 8.19 22.41 -15.06
N PRO A 165 7.22 23.35 -14.99
CA PRO A 165 5.82 22.97 -15.05
C PRO A 165 5.48 22.39 -16.43
N LYS A 166 4.49 21.51 -16.47
CA LYS A 166 4.06 20.79 -17.68
C LYS A 166 2.58 21.05 -17.99
N PRO A 167 2.09 20.71 -19.18
CA PRO A 167 0.66 20.64 -19.45
C PRO A 167 0.03 19.50 -18.63
N LEU A 168 -1.30 19.52 -18.48
CA LEU A 168 -2.01 18.41 -17.87
C LEU A 168 -1.95 17.17 -18.76
N ASP A 169 -1.74 16.01 -18.15
CA ASP A 169 -1.76 14.73 -18.85
C ASP A 169 -3.20 14.23 -19.00
N MET A 170 -3.79 14.51 -20.15
CA MET A 170 -5.17 14.11 -20.44
C MET A 170 -5.37 12.59 -20.45
N ASN A 171 -4.35 11.79 -20.75
CA ASN A 171 -4.50 10.32 -20.69
C ASN A 171 -4.70 9.85 -19.24
N ARG A 172 -4.01 10.48 -18.28
CA ARG A 172 -4.21 10.20 -16.84
C ARG A 172 -5.57 10.67 -16.36
N VAL A 173 -6.02 11.84 -16.83
CA VAL A 173 -7.37 12.36 -16.54
C VAL A 173 -8.41 11.37 -17.07
N ASP A 174 -8.35 11.03 -18.35
CA ASP A 174 -9.30 10.14 -19.02
C ASP A 174 -9.32 8.75 -18.37
N ALA A 175 -8.15 8.22 -17.95
CA ALA A 175 -8.08 6.97 -17.20
C ALA A 175 -8.79 7.04 -15.84
N GLN A 176 -8.71 8.18 -15.14
CA GLN A 176 -9.45 8.41 -13.90
C GLN A 176 -10.96 8.57 -14.17
N GLN A 177 -11.34 9.31 -15.20
CA GLN A 177 -12.73 9.52 -15.58
C GLN A 177 -13.40 8.21 -16.02
N ALA A 178 -12.72 7.41 -16.85
CA ALA A 178 -13.19 6.09 -17.27
C ALA A 178 -13.44 5.19 -16.06
N ARG A 179 -12.53 5.18 -15.08
CA ARG A 179 -12.73 4.47 -13.80
C ARG A 179 -13.96 5.00 -13.06
N ARG A 180 -14.10 6.33 -12.93
CA ARG A 180 -15.21 6.97 -12.20
C ARG A 180 -16.56 6.64 -12.84
N VAL A 181 -16.63 6.69 -14.17
CA VAL A 181 -17.81 6.34 -14.96
C VAL A 181 -18.14 4.86 -14.83
N LEU A 182 -17.16 3.96 -14.96
CA LEU A 182 -17.36 2.53 -14.81
C LEU A 182 -17.92 2.17 -13.42
N ASP A 183 -17.32 2.71 -12.36
CA ASP A 183 -17.77 2.47 -10.99
C ASP A 183 -19.19 3.05 -10.78
N ARG A 184 -19.51 4.19 -11.39
CA ARG A 184 -20.86 4.78 -11.38
C ARG A 184 -21.89 3.89 -12.08
N LEU A 185 -21.58 3.36 -13.26
CA LEU A 185 -22.49 2.50 -14.02
C LEU A 185 -22.78 1.19 -13.26
N VAL A 186 -21.75 0.54 -12.73
CA VAL A 186 -21.89 -0.70 -11.94
C VAL A 186 -22.73 -0.43 -10.69
N GLY A 187 -22.39 0.60 -9.92
CA GLY A 187 -23.11 0.94 -8.69
C GLY A 187 -24.58 1.27 -8.95
N TYR A 188 -24.87 2.11 -9.95
CA TYR A 188 -26.23 2.59 -10.21
C TYR A 188 -27.12 1.52 -10.86
N LYS A 189 -26.57 0.64 -11.71
CA LYS A 189 -27.35 -0.43 -12.37
C LYS A 189 -27.55 -1.66 -11.48
N ILE A 190 -26.56 -2.04 -10.67
CA ILE A 190 -26.59 -3.32 -9.93
C ILE A 190 -27.15 -3.16 -8.50
N SER A 191 -26.87 -2.05 -7.81
CA SER A 191 -27.30 -1.90 -6.40
C SER A 191 -28.84 -2.00 -6.21
N PRO A 192 -29.69 -1.39 -7.07
CA PRO A 192 -31.14 -1.55 -6.94
C PRO A 192 -31.63 -2.99 -7.09
N TRP A 193 -30.92 -3.81 -7.87
CA TRP A 193 -31.23 -5.23 -8.00
C TRP A 193 -30.84 -5.99 -6.72
N LEU A 194 -29.66 -5.72 -6.15
CA LEU A 194 -29.23 -6.29 -4.86
C LEU A 194 -30.19 -5.96 -3.72
N TRP A 195 -30.76 -4.75 -3.71
CA TRP A 195 -31.75 -4.37 -2.69
C TRP A 195 -33.02 -5.20 -2.75
N LYS A 196 -33.43 -5.61 -3.95
CA LYS A 196 -34.62 -6.44 -4.16
C LYS A 196 -34.38 -7.90 -3.82
N GLN A 197 -33.19 -8.42 -4.08
CA GLN A 197 -32.89 -9.85 -3.99
C GLN A 197 -32.22 -10.26 -2.67
N VAL A 198 -31.45 -9.37 -2.04
CA VAL A 198 -30.61 -9.70 -0.88
C VAL A 198 -31.01 -8.86 0.33
N TYR A 199 -30.65 -7.57 0.33
CA TYR A 199 -30.93 -6.68 1.45
C TYR A 199 -30.88 -5.21 1.02
N ARG A 200 -31.84 -4.40 1.49
CA ARG A 200 -31.93 -2.98 1.16
C ARG A 200 -30.74 -2.22 1.75
N GLY A 201 -30.11 -1.36 0.95
CA GLY A 201 -28.97 -0.54 1.38
C GLY A 201 -27.59 -1.14 1.08
N LEU A 202 -27.52 -2.33 0.50
CA LEU A 202 -26.25 -2.89 -0.01
C LEU A 202 -25.69 -2.08 -1.17
N SER A 203 -24.37 -2.09 -1.36
CA SER A 203 -23.73 -1.44 -2.51
C SER A 203 -23.10 -2.49 -3.42
N ALA A 204 -23.28 -2.30 -4.73
CA ALA A 204 -22.53 -3.04 -5.74
C ALA A 204 -21.26 -2.26 -6.09
N GLY A 205 -20.11 -2.94 -6.01
CA GLY A 205 -18.83 -2.37 -6.39
C GLY A 205 -17.98 -3.40 -7.10
N ARG A 206 -17.50 -3.07 -8.31
CA ARG A 206 -16.76 -4.00 -9.19
C ARG A 206 -15.52 -4.63 -8.52
N VAL A 207 -14.80 -3.86 -7.71
CA VAL A 207 -13.60 -4.34 -7.00
C VAL A 207 -13.96 -4.95 -5.64
N GLN A 208 -14.91 -4.34 -4.92
CA GLN A 208 -15.33 -4.79 -3.60
C GLN A 208 -15.96 -6.18 -3.65
N SER A 209 -16.81 -6.45 -4.64
CA SER A 209 -17.46 -7.75 -4.79
C SER A 209 -16.47 -8.89 -5.03
N VAL A 210 -15.41 -8.65 -5.82
CA VAL A 210 -14.34 -9.64 -6.04
C VAL A 210 -13.56 -9.88 -4.75
N ALA A 211 -13.23 -8.83 -4.00
CA ALA A 211 -12.53 -8.99 -2.72
C ALA A 211 -13.37 -9.78 -1.70
N THR A 212 -14.68 -9.49 -1.61
CA THR A 212 -15.61 -10.27 -0.78
C THR A 212 -15.69 -11.72 -1.23
N ARG A 213 -15.76 -11.97 -2.54
CA ARG A 213 -15.77 -13.32 -3.12
C ARG A 213 -14.55 -14.14 -2.68
N LEU A 214 -13.33 -13.57 -2.75
CA LEU A 214 -12.11 -14.27 -2.32
C LEU A 214 -12.15 -14.69 -0.84
N ILE A 215 -12.80 -13.90 0.01
CA ILE A 215 -12.99 -14.23 1.43
C ILE A 215 -13.99 -15.39 1.57
N CYS A 216 -15.10 -15.34 0.84
CA CYS A 216 -16.10 -16.41 0.83
C CYS A 216 -15.52 -17.74 0.32
N GLU A 217 -14.76 -17.71 -0.77
CA GLU A 217 -14.10 -18.91 -1.33
C GLU A 217 -13.12 -19.53 -0.32
N ARG A 218 -12.32 -18.70 0.38
CA ARG A 218 -11.45 -19.21 1.46
C ARG A 218 -12.25 -19.82 2.62
N GLU A 219 -13.38 -19.23 2.98
CA GLU A 219 -14.24 -19.78 4.03
C GLU A 219 -14.87 -21.11 3.62
N GLU A 220 -15.24 -21.27 2.35
CA GLU A 220 -15.71 -22.52 1.77
C GLU A 220 -14.61 -23.59 1.77
N GLU A 221 -13.37 -23.24 1.40
CA GLU A 221 -12.20 -24.12 1.51
C GLU A 221 -12.00 -24.60 2.96
N ILE A 222 -12.11 -23.71 3.95
CA ILE A 222 -11.97 -24.05 5.38
C ILE A 222 -13.09 -24.99 5.83
N LYS A 223 -14.34 -24.76 5.40
CA LYS A 223 -15.48 -25.63 5.72
C LYS A 223 -15.40 -27.00 5.07
N ALA A 224 -14.86 -27.07 3.85
CA ALA A 224 -14.65 -28.31 3.13
C ALA A 224 -13.42 -29.10 3.62
N PHE A 225 -12.56 -28.49 4.43
CA PHE A 225 -11.35 -29.12 4.95
C PHE A 225 -11.70 -30.30 5.87
N LYS A 226 -11.29 -31.50 5.47
CA LYS A 226 -11.38 -32.71 6.27
C LYS A 226 -10.05 -32.89 6.99
N ALA A 227 -10.05 -32.71 8.31
CA ALA A 227 -8.85 -32.90 9.12
C ALA A 227 -8.44 -34.38 9.11
N GLU A 228 -7.17 -34.65 8.84
CA GLU A 228 -6.56 -35.96 8.94
C GLU A 228 -5.60 -35.97 10.13
N GLU A 229 -5.72 -37.00 10.97
CA GLU A 229 -4.83 -37.20 12.10
C GLU A 229 -3.44 -37.61 11.62
N TYR A 230 -2.41 -37.01 12.22
CA TYR A 230 -1.04 -37.43 12.04
C TYR A 230 -0.22 -37.11 13.30
N TRP A 231 0.82 -37.90 13.54
CA TRP A 231 1.68 -37.79 14.69
C TRP A 231 3.14 -37.62 14.30
N TYR A 232 3.91 -36.99 15.17
CA TYR A 232 5.36 -36.88 15.06
C TYR A 232 6.02 -37.48 16.29
N VAL A 233 7.03 -38.32 16.06
CA VAL A 233 7.89 -38.84 17.12
C VAL A 233 9.18 -38.02 17.13
N ASN A 234 9.48 -37.40 18.26
CA ASN A 234 10.69 -36.62 18.48
C ASN A 234 11.50 -37.27 19.61
N GLY A 235 12.78 -37.52 19.37
CA GLY A 235 13.75 -37.93 20.38
C GLY A 235 14.53 -36.73 20.91
N VAL A 236 14.77 -36.70 22.21
CA VAL A 236 15.67 -35.73 22.86
C VAL A 236 16.98 -36.45 23.15
N TYR A 237 18.07 -35.93 22.58
CA TYR A 237 19.40 -36.52 22.69
C TYR A 237 20.35 -35.56 23.40
N SER A 238 21.33 -36.12 24.10
CA SER A 238 22.44 -35.38 24.70
C SER A 238 23.75 -35.76 24.03
N THR A 239 24.60 -34.77 23.72
CA THR A 239 25.98 -35.02 23.29
C THR A 239 26.85 -35.42 24.49
N LYS A 240 28.09 -35.87 24.22
CA LYS A 240 29.08 -36.14 25.29
C LYS A 240 29.38 -34.91 26.16
N ASN A 241 29.14 -33.72 25.64
CA ASN A 241 29.34 -32.44 26.34
C ASN A 241 28.05 -31.96 27.05
N ASN A 242 27.06 -32.83 27.26
CA ASN A 242 25.77 -32.52 27.86
C ASN A 242 24.91 -31.49 27.09
N GLU A 243 25.18 -31.26 25.81
CA GLU A 243 24.33 -30.42 24.97
C GLU A 243 23.09 -31.21 24.53
N LYS A 244 21.90 -30.65 24.76
CA LYS A 244 20.63 -31.30 24.41
C LYS A 244 20.10 -30.78 23.08
N PHE A 245 19.59 -31.68 22.24
CA PHE A 245 18.92 -31.32 21.01
C PHE A 245 17.81 -32.31 20.66
N THR A 246 16.88 -31.88 19.81
CA THR A 246 15.74 -32.68 19.39
C THR A 246 15.93 -33.18 17.95
N ALA A 247 15.63 -34.45 17.70
CA ALA A 247 15.59 -35.03 16.37
C ALA A 247 14.21 -35.65 16.10
N LYS A 248 13.66 -35.41 14.91
CA LYS A 248 12.35 -35.92 14.50
C LYS A 248 12.51 -37.19 13.67
N VAL A 249 11.76 -38.25 13.96
CA VAL A 249 11.70 -39.44 13.11
C VAL A 249 11.17 -39.05 11.72
N ILE A 250 11.91 -39.41 10.68
CA ILE A 250 11.53 -39.17 9.28
C ILE A 250 11.42 -40.45 8.46
N ARG A 251 12.08 -41.55 8.89
CA ARG A 251 12.07 -42.83 8.18
C ARG A 251 12.02 -44.02 9.11
N LYS A 252 11.44 -45.13 8.63
CA LYS A 252 11.53 -46.49 9.17
C LYS A 252 11.94 -47.42 8.02
N ASP A 253 12.92 -48.29 8.24
CA ASP A 253 13.45 -49.23 7.24
C ASP A 253 13.87 -48.55 5.92
N GLY A 254 14.44 -47.35 6.04
CA GLY A 254 14.90 -46.53 4.91
C GLY A 254 13.79 -45.82 4.11
N LYS A 255 12.52 -46.01 4.45
CA LYS A 255 11.37 -45.36 3.77
C LYS A 255 10.81 -44.22 4.63
N ASP A 256 10.37 -43.15 3.97
CA ASP A 256 9.74 -42.02 4.67
C ASP A 256 8.47 -42.47 5.37
N ILE A 257 8.28 -42.03 6.63
CA ILE A 257 7.17 -42.44 7.49
C ILE A 257 6.37 -41.24 7.97
N VAL A 258 5.04 -41.40 7.99
CA VAL A 258 4.10 -40.51 8.66
C VAL A 258 3.22 -41.40 9.54
N PHE A 259 3.19 -41.11 10.84
CA PHE A 259 2.36 -41.83 11.79
C PHE A 259 0.92 -41.33 11.68
N LYS A 260 -0.04 -42.21 11.39
CA LYS A 260 -1.44 -41.83 11.12
C LYS A 260 -2.29 -41.70 12.37
N ASN A 261 -1.83 -42.26 13.49
CA ASN A 261 -2.54 -42.24 14.77
C ASN A 261 -1.55 -42.37 15.94
N GLY A 262 -2.06 -42.19 17.16
CA GLY A 262 -1.26 -42.24 18.38
C GLY A 262 -0.66 -43.62 18.67
N GLU A 263 -1.32 -44.70 18.25
CA GLU A 263 -0.83 -46.08 18.46
C GLU A 263 0.43 -46.36 17.62
N GLU A 264 0.41 -46.01 16.33
CA GLU A 264 1.58 -46.11 15.45
C GLU A 264 2.77 -45.31 15.98
N ALA A 265 2.52 -44.10 16.49
CA ALA A 265 3.55 -43.25 17.08
C ALA A 265 4.08 -43.84 18.40
N GLN A 266 3.21 -44.36 19.27
CA GLN A 266 3.60 -44.96 20.54
C GLN A 266 4.40 -46.25 20.32
N ASN A 267 4.04 -47.06 19.33
CA ASN A 267 4.81 -48.24 18.94
C ASN A 267 6.23 -47.85 18.52
N ALA A 268 6.36 -46.81 17.70
CA ALA A 268 7.69 -46.30 17.33
C ALA A 268 8.47 -45.74 18.53
N VAL A 269 7.81 -45.07 19.47
CA VAL A 269 8.45 -44.63 20.73
C VAL A 269 8.96 -45.84 21.51
N ASN A 270 8.15 -46.88 21.69
CA ASN A 270 8.53 -48.07 22.44
C ASN A 270 9.73 -48.80 21.79
N GLU A 271 9.81 -48.81 20.46
CA GLU A 271 10.93 -49.42 19.71
C GLU A 271 12.26 -48.66 19.91
N ILE A 272 12.24 -47.33 20.14
CA ILE A 272 13.45 -46.49 20.16
C ILE A 272 13.75 -45.82 21.51
N LEU A 273 12.86 -45.90 22.49
CA LEU A 273 13.01 -45.23 23.78
C LEU A 273 14.24 -45.79 24.52
N ASN A 274 15.06 -44.87 25.07
CA ASN A 274 16.33 -45.18 25.74
C ASN A 274 17.34 -45.96 24.90
N LYS A 275 17.15 -46.05 23.58
CA LYS A 275 18.13 -46.61 22.66
C LYS A 275 19.16 -45.57 22.24
N PRO A 276 20.44 -45.95 22.08
CA PRO A 276 21.47 -45.05 21.59
C PRO A 276 21.22 -44.76 20.11
N ALA A 277 21.40 -43.50 19.71
CA ALA A 277 21.38 -43.10 18.31
C ALA A 277 22.80 -42.73 17.84
N ILE A 278 23.16 -43.17 16.64
CA ILE A 278 24.45 -42.88 16.02
C ILE A 278 24.25 -41.83 14.93
N ALA A 279 25.12 -40.83 14.87
CA ALA A 279 25.12 -39.88 13.76
C ALA A 279 25.59 -40.58 12.48
N GLU A 280 24.67 -40.80 11.55
CA GLU A 280 24.94 -41.40 10.24
C GLU A 280 25.54 -40.35 9.28
N SER A 281 25.05 -39.12 9.35
CA SER A 281 25.63 -38.01 8.58
C SER A 281 25.44 -36.67 9.27
N VAL A 282 26.41 -35.79 9.05
CA VAL A 282 26.38 -34.38 9.47
C VAL A 282 26.69 -33.52 8.27
N THR A 283 25.66 -32.88 7.71
CA THR A 283 25.82 -32.00 6.55
C THR A 283 25.77 -30.55 7.00
N LYS A 284 26.82 -29.78 6.71
CA LYS A 284 26.86 -28.32 6.92
C LYS A 284 26.79 -27.61 5.58
N SER A 285 25.89 -26.65 5.46
CA SER A 285 25.74 -25.83 4.27
C SER A 285 25.66 -24.35 4.63
N LYS A 286 26.36 -23.50 3.88
CA LYS A 286 26.24 -22.05 4.00
C LYS A 286 25.11 -21.57 3.10
N LYS A 287 24.15 -20.84 3.66
CA LYS A 287 23.04 -20.24 2.93
C LYS A 287 23.04 -18.74 3.14
N GLN A 288 22.84 -18.00 2.06
CA GLN A 288 22.64 -16.57 2.11
C GLN A 288 21.14 -16.25 2.12
N ARG A 289 20.75 -15.31 2.99
CA ARG A 289 19.43 -14.69 2.95
C ARG A 289 19.61 -13.27 2.43
N LYS A 290 19.05 -12.99 1.25
CA LYS A 290 19.14 -11.67 0.63
C LYS A 290 18.13 -10.71 1.27
N PRO A 291 18.47 -9.41 1.36
CA PRO A 291 17.52 -8.40 1.80
C PRO A 291 16.37 -8.27 0.81
N LYS A 292 15.19 -7.97 1.33
CA LYS A 292 14.01 -7.70 0.50
C LYS A 292 14.07 -6.27 -0.06
N ALA A 293 13.43 -6.06 -1.22
CA ALA A 293 13.34 -4.75 -1.88
C ALA A 293 12.76 -3.66 -0.96
N PRO A 294 13.07 -2.37 -1.19
CA PRO A 294 12.36 -1.23 -0.59
C PRO A 294 10.85 -1.37 -0.71
N TYR A 295 10.11 -0.60 0.10
CA TYR A 295 8.66 -0.73 0.12
C TYR A 295 8.00 -0.18 -1.14
N THR A 296 7.05 -0.96 -1.65
CA THR A 296 5.90 -0.48 -2.43
C THR A 296 4.72 -0.27 -1.49
N THR A 297 3.60 0.29 -1.98
CA THR A 297 2.38 0.44 -1.17
C THR A 297 1.87 -0.90 -0.62
N SER A 298 1.84 -1.94 -1.46
CA SER A 298 1.32 -3.26 -1.07
C SER A 298 2.20 -3.92 -0.01
N THR A 299 3.51 -3.90 -0.19
CA THR A 299 4.46 -4.52 0.74
C THR A 299 4.58 -3.76 2.05
N MET A 300 4.44 -2.43 2.04
CA MET A 300 4.35 -1.61 3.26
C MET A 300 3.10 -1.98 4.07
N GLN A 301 1.94 -2.07 3.42
CA GLN A 301 0.69 -2.42 4.10
C GLN A 301 0.75 -3.82 4.72
N GLN A 302 1.29 -4.80 4.00
CA GLN A 302 1.46 -6.17 4.50
C GLN A 302 2.36 -6.21 5.74
N ASP A 303 3.54 -5.58 5.69
CA ASP A 303 4.45 -5.57 6.83
C ASP A 303 3.89 -4.74 8.01
N ALA A 304 3.16 -3.65 7.74
CA ALA A 304 2.52 -2.85 8.79
C ALA A 304 1.44 -3.63 9.55
N VAL A 305 0.63 -4.45 8.86
CA VAL A 305 -0.32 -5.37 9.52
C VAL A 305 0.43 -6.40 10.35
N ASN A 306 1.38 -7.11 9.74
CA ASN A 306 2.07 -8.25 10.36
C ASN A 306 2.98 -7.87 11.53
N LYS A 307 3.60 -6.68 11.48
CA LYS A 307 4.60 -6.25 12.47
C LYS A 307 4.09 -5.21 13.44
N LEU A 308 3.20 -4.32 12.98
CA LEU A 308 2.71 -3.21 13.80
C LEU A 308 1.26 -3.36 14.25
N GLY A 309 0.49 -4.27 13.63
CA GLY A 309 -0.95 -4.42 13.86
C GLY A 309 -1.77 -3.29 13.22
N PHE A 310 -1.23 -2.60 12.21
CA PHE A 310 -1.92 -1.49 11.55
C PHE A 310 -2.66 -1.98 10.31
N GLY A 311 -3.99 -1.87 10.31
CA GLY A 311 -4.80 -2.10 9.10
C GLY A 311 -4.51 -1.06 8.00
N SER A 312 -4.80 -1.39 6.74
CA SER A 312 -4.42 -0.58 5.57
C SER A 312 -4.84 0.89 5.67
N LYS A 313 -6.04 1.19 6.18
CA LYS A 313 -6.52 2.57 6.36
C LYS A 313 -5.61 3.38 7.30
N LYS A 314 -5.23 2.80 8.43
CA LYS A 314 -4.35 3.45 9.41
C LYS A 314 -2.94 3.64 8.83
N THR A 315 -2.40 2.60 8.18
CA THR A 315 -1.09 2.67 7.53
C THR A 315 -1.02 3.78 6.49
N MET A 316 -2.01 3.88 5.60
CA MET A 316 -2.02 4.92 4.56
C MET A 316 -2.22 6.33 5.14
N MET A 317 -3.04 6.48 6.18
CA MET A 317 -3.20 7.77 6.87
C MET A 317 -1.90 8.24 7.51
N LEU A 318 -1.20 7.36 8.22
CA LEU A 318 0.10 7.68 8.82
C LEU A 318 1.16 7.98 7.76
N ALA A 319 1.22 7.18 6.69
CA ALA A 319 2.14 7.42 5.57
C ALA A 319 1.86 8.75 4.86
N GLN A 320 0.58 9.14 4.68
CA GLN A 320 0.22 10.45 4.14
C GLN A 320 0.79 11.57 5.01
N ILE A 321 0.64 11.48 6.33
CA ILE A 321 1.18 12.50 7.25
C ILE A 321 2.71 12.58 7.14
N LEU A 322 3.40 11.42 7.10
CA LEU A 322 4.85 11.39 6.94
C LEU A 322 5.31 11.95 5.59
N TYR A 323 4.54 11.76 4.52
CA TYR A 323 4.82 12.32 3.19
C TYR A 323 4.58 13.84 3.13
N GLU A 324 3.41 14.29 3.57
CA GLU A 324 3.02 15.72 3.60
C GLU A 324 3.89 16.54 4.53
N GLY A 325 4.39 15.91 5.58
CA GLY A 325 5.40 16.40 6.48
C GLY A 325 4.92 16.60 7.91
N VAL A 326 5.90 16.80 8.78
CA VAL A 326 5.72 17.10 10.20
C VAL A 326 6.62 18.26 10.59
N GLU A 327 6.25 19.02 11.62
CA GLU A 327 7.10 20.09 12.14
C GLU A 327 8.27 19.49 12.93
N ILE A 328 9.50 19.74 12.48
CA ILE A 328 10.74 19.31 13.11
C ILE A 328 11.44 20.54 13.69
N PRO A 329 11.74 20.59 15.01
CA PRO A 329 12.47 21.69 15.61
C PRO A 329 13.78 22.01 14.86
N GLY A 330 14.01 23.29 14.53
CA GLY A 330 15.19 23.75 13.80
C GLY A 330 15.19 23.47 12.28
N HIS A 331 14.29 22.61 11.78
CA HIS A 331 14.21 22.26 10.35
C HIS A 331 12.88 22.67 9.70
N GLY A 332 11.87 23.03 10.50
CA GLY A 332 10.56 23.41 10.00
C GLY A 332 9.71 22.21 9.60
N HIS A 333 8.73 22.44 8.73
CA HIS A 333 7.87 21.38 8.22
C HIS A 333 8.60 20.56 7.16
N VAL A 334 8.76 19.25 7.37
CA VAL A 334 9.59 18.38 6.52
C VAL A 334 8.82 17.10 6.16
N GLY A 335 8.72 16.79 4.86
CA GLY A 335 8.29 15.49 4.36
C GLY A 335 9.34 14.43 4.65
N LEU A 336 9.00 13.44 5.48
CA LEU A 336 9.93 12.41 5.97
C LEU A 336 10.06 11.21 5.03
N ILE A 337 9.06 10.94 4.20
CA ILE A 337 9.07 9.82 3.25
C ILE A 337 8.69 10.28 1.84
N THR A 338 9.08 9.50 0.84
CA THR A 338 8.60 9.62 -0.55
C THR A 338 7.13 9.23 -0.67
N TYR A 339 6.54 9.51 -1.84
CA TYR A 339 5.13 9.27 -2.09
C TYR A 339 4.71 7.81 -1.85
N MET A 340 3.71 7.62 -0.98
CA MET A 340 3.33 6.32 -0.45
C MET A 340 2.39 5.49 -1.34
N ARG A 341 1.95 6.03 -2.49
CA ARG A 341 1.16 5.32 -3.51
C ARG A 341 2.05 5.03 -4.72
N THR A 342 2.77 3.93 -4.64
CA THR A 342 3.78 3.51 -5.61
C THR A 342 3.83 1.99 -5.70
N ASP A 343 3.99 1.49 -6.92
CA ASP A 343 4.29 0.10 -7.25
C ASP A 343 5.79 -0.10 -7.55
N SER A 344 6.59 0.97 -7.52
CA SER A 344 8.00 0.97 -7.83
C SER A 344 8.87 0.62 -6.62
N THR A 345 9.96 -0.09 -6.86
CA THR A 345 11.04 -0.35 -5.89
C THR A 345 12.31 0.46 -6.22
N ARG A 346 12.24 1.36 -7.21
CA ARG A 346 13.35 2.19 -7.68
C ARG A 346 13.80 3.18 -6.60
N ILE A 347 15.11 3.45 -6.56
CA ILE A 347 15.72 4.47 -5.72
C ILE A 347 16.48 5.44 -6.65
N SER A 348 16.49 6.74 -6.36
CA SER A 348 17.32 7.71 -7.09
C SER A 348 18.82 7.48 -6.87
N ASP A 349 19.64 7.84 -7.87
CA ASP A 349 21.10 7.67 -7.79
C ASP A 349 21.73 8.49 -6.65
N GLU A 350 21.19 9.69 -6.38
CA GLU A 350 21.58 10.53 -5.24
C GLU A 350 21.36 9.81 -3.91
N MET A 351 20.20 9.16 -3.74
CA MET A 351 19.87 8.44 -2.53
C MET A 351 20.64 7.11 -2.42
N ILE A 352 20.96 6.45 -3.54
CA ILE A 352 21.88 5.30 -3.56
C ILE A 352 23.28 5.70 -3.07
N THR A 353 23.78 6.85 -3.49
CA THR A 353 25.07 7.37 -3.03
C THR A 353 25.03 7.64 -1.52
N SER A 354 24.00 8.37 -1.08
CA SER A 354 23.79 8.74 0.34
C SER A 354 23.66 7.52 1.26
N VAL A 355 22.89 6.50 0.87
CA VAL A 355 22.67 5.31 1.71
C VAL A 355 23.91 4.42 1.80
N ARG A 356 24.74 4.36 0.75
CA ARG A 356 26.00 3.62 0.79
C ARG A 356 26.98 4.24 1.77
N GLU A 357 27.12 5.57 1.73
CA GLU A 357 27.93 6.31 2.69
C GLU A 357 27.40 6.11 4.12
N TYR A 358 26.09 6.24 4.31
CA TYR A 358 25.45 5.99 5.61
C TYR A 358 25.73 4.59 6.14
N ILE A 359 25.58 3.55 5.30
CA ILE A 359 25.82 2.16 5.72
C ILE A 359 27.29 1.96 6.12
N ASN A 360 28.23 2.49 5.33
CA ASN A 360 29.65 2.39 5.63
C ASN A 360 30.01 3.05 6.96
N ASN A 361 29.49 4.25 7.21
CA ASN A 361 29.81 5.05 8.39
C ASN A 361 29.14 4.53 9.67
N VAL A 362 27.92 3.99 9.56
CA VAL A 362 27.11 3.59 10.73
C VAL A 362 27.26 2.11 11.07
N TYR A 363 27.36 1.23 10.06
CA TYR A 363 27.44 -0.23 10.27
C TYR A 363 28.81 -0.80 9.92
N GLY A 364 29.60 -0.13 9.07
CA GLY A 364 30.93 -0.59 8.66
C GLY A 364 30.95 -1.23 7.27
N GLU A 365 32.17 -1.39 6.74
CA GLU A 365 32.41 -1.85 5.37
C GLU A 365 31.85 -3.25 5.08
N GLU A 366 31.85 -4.15 6.07
CA GLU A 366 31.32 -5.52 5.92
C GLU A 366 29.80 -5.56 5.66
N TYR A 367 29.08 -4.51 6.05
CA TYR A 367 27.64 -4.36 5.81
C TYR A 367 27.33 -3.69 4.47
N LEU A 368 28.32 -3.10 3.81
CA LEU A 368 28.18 -2.43 2.52
C LEU A 368 28.46 -3.41 1.36
N PRO A 369 27.48 -3.71 0.49
CA PRO A 369 27.75 -4.55 -0.67
C PRO A 369 28.63 -3.83 -1.69
N LYS A 370 29.53 -4.59 -2.33
CA LYS A 370 30.47 -4.07 -3.36
C LYS A 370 29.76 -3.27 -4.46
N LYS A 371 28.60 -3.74 -4.91
CA LYS A 371 27.67 -3.02 -5.80
C LYS A 371 26.34 -2.82 -5.07
N HIS A 372 25.65 -1.73 -5.36
CA HIS A 372 24.32 -1.49 -4.78
C HIS A 372 23.33 -2.59 -5.19
N ASN A 373 22.35 -2.86 -4.34
CA ASN A 373 21.36 -3.89 -4.61
C ASN A 373 20.28 -3.33 -5.54
N VAL A 374 20.09 -3.96 -6.69
CA VAL A 374 19.06 -3.63 -7.67
C VAL A 374 17.90 -4.60 -7.56
N TYR A 375 16.67 -4.08 -7.57
CA TYR A 375 15.44 -4.85 -7.50
C TYR A 375 14.64 -4.66 -8.79
N SER A 376 14.21 -5.77 -9.40
CA SER A 376 13.51 -5.76 -10.69
C SER A 376 12.11 -5.15 -10.61
N LYS A 377 11.70 -4.47 -11.68
CA LYS A 377 10.34 -3.92 -11.91
C LYS A 377 9.29 -5.03 -12.04
N SER A 378 8.04 -4.72 -11.68
CA SER A 378 6.88 -5.39 -12.29
C SER A 378 6.74 -4.89 -13.75
N LYS A 379 6.29 -5.74 -14.68
CA LYS A 379 6.16 -5.41 -16.12
C LYS A 379 5.25 -4.21 -16.43
N GLU A 380 4.48 -3.74 -15.45
CA GLU A 380 3.47 -2.67 -15.58
C GLU A 380 3.83 -1.39 -14.79
N ALA A 381 4.99 -1.35 -14.13
CA ALA A 381 5.35 -0.22 -13.26
C ALA A 381 5.57 1.07 -14.06
N GLN A 382 4.90 2.15 -13.65
CA GLN A 382 5.13 3.48 -14.19
C GLN A 382 6.53 3.99 -13.76
N ASP A 383 7.41 4.21 -14.74
CA ASP A 383 8.86 4.44 -14.54
C ASP A 383 9.23 5.69 -13.73
N ALA A 384 8.28 6.60 -13.51
CA ALA A 384 8.52 7.86 -12.81
C ALA A 384 8.57 7.74 -11.28
N HIS A 385 7.99 6.69 -10.69
CA HIS A 385 7.85 6.61 -9.23
C HIS A 385 9.06 5.98 -8.55
N GLU A 386 9.34 6.40 -7.32
CA GLU A 386 10.31 5.77 -6.42
C GLU A 386 9.62 4.85 -5.42
N ALA A 387 10.41 4.00 -4.77
CA ALA A 387 10.00 3.26 -3.60
C ALA A 387 9.59 4.19 -2.47
N ILE A 388 8.82 3.65 -1.51
CA ILE A 388 8.55 4.28 -0.22
C ILE A 388 9.81 4.16 0.64
N ARG A 389 10.50 5.28 0.84
CA ARG A 389 11.77 5.41 1.56
C ARG A 389 11.85 6.74 2.31
N PRO A 390 12.78 6.91 3.27
CA PRO A 390 13.08 8.22 3.83
C PRO A 390 13.52 9.20 2.74
N THR A 391 13.14 10.47 2.88
CA THR A 391 13.62 11.57 2.01
C THR A 391 15.05 11.99 2.36
N ASN A 392 15.45 11.83 3.62
CA ASN A 392 16.77 12.23 4.11
C ASN A 392 17.24 11.32 5.25
N LEU A 393 18.52 10.92 5.21
CA LEU A 393 19.14 10.03 6.19
C LEU A 393 19.67 10.74 7.45
N LYS A 394 19.49 12.06 7.57
CA LYS A 394 19.74 12.82 8.81
C LYS A 394 18.64 12.60 9.84
N PHE A 395 17.43 12.24 9.41
CA PHE A 395 16.27 12.06 10.29
C PHE A 395 16.11 10.62 10.76
N ALA A 396 17.16 10.04 11.32
CA ALA A 396 17.09 8.68 11.86
C ALA A 396 15.98 8.56 12.93
N PRO A 397 15.30 7.40 13.06
CA PRO A 397 14.15 7.26 13.95
C PRO A 397 14.43 7.68 15.40
N GLU A 398 15.65 7.48 15.89
CA GLU A 398 16.10 7.80 17.24
C GLU A 398 15.91 9.29 17.57
N ILE A 399 16.21 10.18 16.61
CA ILE A 399 16.11 11.63 16.81
C ILE A 399 14.67 12.15 16.70
N LEU A 400 13.77 11.35 16.11
CA LEU A 400 12.36 11.71 15.90
C LEU A 400 11.44 11.26 17.04
N THR A 401 11.98 10.60 18.06
CA THR A 401 11.22 10.04 19.20
C THR A 401 10.38 11.07 19.96
N LYS A 402 10.86 12.32 20.05
CA LYS A 402 10.16 13.44 20.71
C LYS A 402 9.28 14.26 19.75
N VAL A 403 9.37 13.99 18.45
CA VAL A 403 8.68 14.76 17.38
C VAL A 403 7.46 13.99 16.88
N LEU A 404 7.63 12.70 16.61
CA LEU A 404 6.58 11.85 16.07
C LEU A 404 5.74 11.23 17.18
N THR A 405 4.43 11.13 16.93
CA THR A 405 3.57 10.27 17.75
C THR A 405 4.05 8.81 17.67
N ARG A 406 3.70 8.00 18.67
CA ARG A 406 4.10 6.59 18.75
C ARG A 406 3.86 5.81 17.45
N ASP A 407 2.70 5.97 16.83
CA ASP A 407 2.36 5.21 15.63
C ASP A 407 3.03 5.75 14.35
N GLN A 408 3.22 7.07 14.25
CA GLN A 408 4.02 7.67 13.18
C GLN A 408 5.47 7.19 13.26
N LEU A 409 6.07 7.23 14.46
CA LEU A 409 7.42 6.76 14.70
C LEU A 409 7.56 5.28 14.31
N ARG A 410 6.64 4.42 14.76
CA ARG A 410 6.67 2.98 14.42
C ARG A 410 6.58 2.71 12.93
N LEU A 411 5.72 3.43 12.19
CA LEU A 411 5.65 3.29 10.74
C LEU A 411 6.91 3.83 10.06
N TYR A 412 7.41 4.97 10.51
CA TYR A 412 8.64 5.56 9.98
C TYR A 412 9.86 4.66 10.21
N THR A 413 10.05 4.11 11.42
CA THR A 413 11.10 3.12 11.72
C THR A 413 10.97 1.88 10.84
N LEU A 414 9.75 1.41 10.58
CA LEU A 414 9.53 0.27 9.69
C LEU A 414 10.01 0.58 8.26
N ILE A 415 9.64 1.75 7.72
CA ILE A 415 10.07 2.22 6.39
C ILE A 415 11.59 2.40 6.34
N TRP A 416 12.16 3.06 7.35
CA TRP A 416 13.60 3.28 7.51
C TRP A 416 14.38 1.97 7.48
N ASN A 417 14.06 1.05 8.40
CA ASN A 417 14.78 -0.22 8.53
C ASN A 417 14.67 -1.05 7.26
N ARG A 418 13.51 -1.03 6.57
CA ARG A 418 13.36 -1.74 5.31
C ARG A 418 14.22 -1.13 4.20
N PHE A 419 14.26 0.19 4.11
CA PHE A 419 15.05 0.90 3.11
C PHE A 419 16.55 0.65 3.31
N ILE A 420 17.09 0.90 4.51
CA ILE A 420 18.52 0.67 4.79
C ILE A 420 18.87 -0.80 4.57
N ALA A 421 18.09 -1.73 5.14
CA ALA A 421 18.32 -3.17 4.97
C ALA A 421 18.37 -3.60 3.51
N SER A 422 17.55 -2.98 2.64
CA SER A 422 17.54 -3.30 1.20
C SER A 422 18.89 -3.04 0.52
N GLN A 423 19.72 -2.15 1.06
CA GLN A 423 21.02 -1.81 0.50
C GLN A 423 22.21 -2.38 1.29
N MET A 424 21.97 -3.27 2.25
CA MET A 424 23.01 -3.96 3.02
C MET A 424 23.39 -5.32 2.43
N THR A 425 24.49 -5.89 2.89
CA THR A 425 24.92 -7.25 2.55
C THR A 425 23.96 -8.33 3.05
N PRO A 426 23.90 -9.52 2.39
CA PRO A 426 23.08 -10.63 2.84
C PRO A 426 23.48 -11.15 4.23
N GLN A 427 22.51 -11.67 4.97
CA GLN A 427 22.80 -12.51 6.14
C GLN A 427 23.41 -13.84 5.66
N ILE A 428 24.48 -14.28 6.30
CA ILE A 428 25.11 -15.58 6.06
C ILE A 428 24.79 -16.48 7.25
N GLN A 429 24.17 -17.62 6.99
CA GLN A 429 23.89 -18.64 8.01
C GLN A 429 24.47 -20.00 7.59
N GLN A 430 24.89 -20.77 8.58
CA GLN A 430 25.21 -22.18 8.42
C GLN A 430 24.02 -23.01 8.87
N ASN A 431 23.51 -23.83 7.98
CA ASN A 431 22.52 -24.85 8.30
C ASN A 431 23.24 -26.18 8.52
N THR A 432 22.97 -26.82 9.65
CA THR A 432 23.46 -28.15 9.98
C THR A 432 22.28 -29.11 9.93
N VAL A 433 22.40 -30.18 9.15
CA VAL A 433 21.45 -31.30 9.16
C VAL A 433 22.18 -32.51 9.69
N VAL A 434 21.65 -33.10 10.76
CA VAL A 434 22.17 -34.33 11.34
C VAL A 434 21.13 -35.43 11.09
N LEU A 435 21.54 -36.51 10.45
CA LEU A 435 20.77 -37.74 10.40
C LEU A 435 21.29 -38.69 11.48
N LEU A 436 20.40 -39.07 12.38
CA LEU A 436 20.67 -40.05 13.41
C LEU A 436 20.01 -41.37 13.02
N LYS A 437 20.71 -42.47 13.25
CA LYS A 437 20.18 -43.82 13.10
C LYS A 437 20.04 -44.46 14.49
N THR A 438 18.86 -44.99 14.78
CA THR A 438 18.58 -45.78 15.98
C THR A 438 17.70 -46.95 15.57
N GLU A 439 18.15 -48.18 15.82
CA GLU A 439 17.46 -49.38 15.35
C GLU A 439 17.14 -49.26 13.84
N ASN A 440 15.87 -49.46 13.47
CA ASN A 440 15.35 -49.35 12.10
C ASN A 440 14.91 -47.93 11.71
N TYR A 441 15.12 -46.94 12.57
CA TYR A 441 14.63 -45.57 12.38
C TYR A 441 15.74 -44.60 12.02
N THR A 442 15.38 -43.64 11.16
CA THR A 442 16.20 -42.45 10.91
C THR A 442 15.51 -41.22 11.47
N LEU A 443 16.23 -40.46 12.30
CA LEU A 443 15.79 -39.17 12.82
C LEU A 443 16.60 -38.04 12.20
N LYS A 444 15.96 -36.89 12.04
CA LYS A 444 16.55 -35.68 11.49
C LYS A 444 16.53 -34.57 12.54
N ALA A 445 17.71 -34.08 12.90
CA ALA A 445 17.88 -32.82 13.62
C ALA A 445 18.33 -31.72 12.63
N ASN A 446 17.81 -30.51 12.83
CA ASN A 446 18.20 -29.34 12.05
C ASN A 446 18.71 -28.27 13.01
N GLY A 447 19.93 -27.81 12.80
CA GLY A 447 20.52 -26.66 13.48
C GLY A 447 20.72 -25.51 12.50
N MET A 448 20.66 -24.29 13.00
CA MET A 448 20.96 -23.09 12.22
C MET A 448 21.77 -22.12 13.07
N TYR A 449 22.89 -21.67 12.52
CA TYR A 449 23.77 -20.71 13.17
C TYR A 449 24.03 -19.52 12.24
N VAL A 450 23.84 -18.30 12.73
CA VAL A 450 24.11 -17.08 11.96
C VAL A 450 25.61 -16.80 12.02
N LEU A 451 26.30 -16.90 10.88
CA LEU A 451 27.72 -16.59 10.75
C LEU A 451 27.96 -15.09 10.62
N PHE A 452 27.05 -14.39 9.94
CA PHE A 452 27.06 -12.95 9.76
C PHE A 452 25.62 -12.46 9.61
N ASP A 453 25.22 -11.45 10.38
CA ASP A 453 23.82 -11.04 10.43
C ASP A 453 23.42 -10.14 9.24
N GLY A 454 24.36 -9.44 8.62
CA GLY A 454 24.13 -8.58 7.46
C GLY A 454 22.92 -7.66 7.65
N PHE A 455 22.05 -7.56 6.65
CA PHE A 455 20.84 -6.73 6.73
C PHE A 455 19.91 -7.03 7.93
N THR A 456 20.04 -8.19 8.59
CA THR A 456 19.18 -8.53 9.74
C THR A 456 19.59 -7.86 11.03
N ILE A 457 20.72 -7.13 11.06
CA ILE A 457 21.08 -6.27 12.20
C ILE A 457 19.96 -5.27 12.54
N LEU A 458 19.23 -4.80 11.52
CA LEU A 458 18.09 -3.88 11.61
C LEU A 458 16.77 -4.52 12.08
N GLN A 459 16.72 -5.84 12.26
CA GLN A 459 15.54 -6.52 12.78
C GLN A 459 15.50 -6.46 14.30
N SER A 460 14.31 -6.26 14.86
CA SER A 460 14.12 -6.24 16.31
C SER A 460 14.50 -7.58 16.95
N ALA A 461 14.87 -7.56 18.23
CA ALA A 461 15.16 -8.78 18.99
C ALA A 461 13.99 -9.79 18.95
N LYS A 462 12.73 -9.31 18.88
CA LYS A 462 11.54 -10.15 18.73
C LYS A 462 11.48 -10.85 17.37
N GLU A 463 11.92 -10.20 16.30
CA GLU A 463 12.03 -10.80 14.96
C GLU A 463 13.17 -11.81 14.89
N LYS A 464 14.33 -11.51 15.52
CA LYS A 464 15.46 -12.45 15.62
C LYS A 464 15.08 -13.72 16.41
N ARG A 465 14.23 -13.61 17.44
CA ARG A 465 13.75 -14.75 18.27
C ARG A 465 12.84 -15.74 17.55
N LYS A 466 12.22 -15.37 16.42
CA LYS A 466 11.41 -16.30 15.59
C LYS A 466 12.27 -17.23 14.72
N MET A 467 13.59 -17.05 14.73
CA MET A 467 14.52 -17.95 14.05
C MET A 467 14.77 -19.17 14.95
N PRO A 468 14.88 -20.38 14.37
CA PRO A 468 15.16 -21.58 15.16
C PRO A 468 16.44 -21.35 15.97
N LYS A 469 16.31 -21.49 17.29
CA LYS A 469 17.45 -21.45 18.21
C LYS A 469 18.02 -22.86 18.33
N ASN A 470 19.35 -22.90 18.49
CA ASN A 470 20.23 -24.05 18.66
C ASN A 470 19.55 -25.36 19.06
#